data_AF-A0A8C7SR63-F1
#
_entry.id   AF-A0A8C7SR63-F1
#
_cell.length_a   1.000
_cell.length_b   1.000
_cell.length_c   1.000
_cell.angle_alpha   90.00
_cell.angle_beta   90.00
_cell.angle_gamma   90.00
#
_symmetry.space_group_name_H-M   'P 1'
#
loop_
_entity.id
_entity.type
_entity.pdbx_description
1 polymer ?
#
loop_
_entity_poly.entity_id
_entity_poly.type
_entity_poly.pdbx_seq_one_letter_code
_entity_poly.pdbx_strand_id
1 'polypeptide(L)'
;MGEVELSCLAYVKMYLHGCLFPRCSVNGLLLSSSPAGGAVCVTDCVPLLHSHLPLAPITQLGLTQVDVWCAQTQQRIVGYYQANACVSDNSPTPCALKIADKIAEQCNNAVLLMIDGGKMSPDYRVPPIVMYERKDTRWTLKDKHTIMLRQWEETREIANQLLDSGDHSLLVDFDSHLDDITRDWTNQKLNAKIAELASPANAFTAALPPGGGTVSIVKFTWISLTARGRQQTVKSMSINHMLLELHRMKRQWLRDPASTNIEIQCLTDMTLR
;
A
#
# COMPACT_ATOMS: atom_id res chain seq x y z
N MET A 1 16.76 -3.01 -18.54
CA MET A 1 15.81 -2.95 -17.41
C MET A 1 14.66 -2.05 -17.84
N GLY A 2 13.42 -2.51 -17.72
CA GLY A 2 12.27 -1.94 -18.43
C GLY A 2 11.79 -0.59 -17.89
N GLU A 3 11.05 0.12 -18.73
CA GLU A 3 10.22 1.27 -18.34
C GLU A 3 9.16 0.81 -17.32
N VAL A 4 8.81 1.70 -16.38
CA VAL A 4 7.78 1.42 -15.37
C VAL A 4 6.55 2.21 -15.75
N GLU A 5 5.45 1.51 -16.00
CA GLU A 5 4.17 2.14 -16.34
C GLU A 5 3.31 2.24 -15.09
N LEU A 6 2.83 3.43 -14.77
CA LEU A 6 1.95 3.69 -13.63
C LEU A 6 0.54 4.00 -14.15
N SER A 7 -0.44 3.19 -13.73
CA SER A 7 -1.84 3.40 -14.08
C SER A 7 -2.46 4.62 -13.40
N CYS A 8 -3.51 5.17 -14.02
CA CYS A 8 -4.34 6.22 -13.44
C CYS A 8 -4.86 5.80 -12.04
N LEU A 9 -5.38 4.59 -11.91
CA LEU A 9 -5.94 4.06 -10.67
C LEU A 9 -4.91 4.06 -9.52
N ALA A 10 -3.72 3.50 -9.77
CA ALA A 10 -2.67 3.43 -8.77
C ALA A 10 -2.21 4.84 -8.35
N TYR A 11 -2.01 5.74 -9.32
CA TYR A 11 -1.62 7.12 -9.04
C TYR A 11 -2.65 7.86 -8.20
N VAL A 12 -3.93 7.82 -8.61
CA VAL A 12 -5.00 8.56 -7.94
C VAL A 12 -5.12 8.09 -6.49
N LYS A 13 -5.12 6.78 -6.22
CA LYS A 13 -5.15 6.28 -4.84
C LYS A 13 -3.95 6.72 -4.01
N MET A 14 -2.74 6.69 -4.56
CA MET A 14 -1.54 7.19 -3.89
C MET A 14 -1.66 8.67 -3.54
N TYR A 15 -2.13 9.48 -4.50
CA TYR A 15 -2.30 10.92 -4.35
C TYR A 15 -3.36 11.25 -3.28
N LEU A 16 -4.54 10.63 -3.38
CA LEU A 16 -5.63 10.81 -2.42
C LEU A 16 -5.23 10.37 -1.01
N HIS A 17 -4.43 9.31 -0.87
CA HIS A 17 -3.91 8.87 0.42
C HIS A 17 -3.04 9.95 1.08
N GLY A 18 -2.15 10.60 0.31
CA GLY A 18 -1.36 11.73 0.81
C GLY A 18 -2.21 12.95 1.16
N CYS A 19 -3.24 13.25 0.36
CA CYS A 19 -4.16 14.36 0.62
C CYS A 19 -5.06 14.16 1.85
N LEU A 20 -5.44 12.91 2.16
CA LEU A 20 -6.22 12.58 3.35
C LEU A 20 -5.43 12.78 4.64
N PHE A 21 -4.12 12.56 4.60
CA PHE A 21 -3.25 12.66 5.77
C PHE A 21 -2.06 13.61 5.53
N PRO A 22 -2.31 14.91 5.29
CA PRO A 22 -1.30 15.86 4.79
C PRO A 22 -0.21 16.22 5.81
N ARG A 23 -0.35 15.78 7.06
CA ARG A 23 0.60 16.00 8.17
C ARG A 23 1.24 14.70 8.65
N CYS A 24 0.94 13.59 7.99
CA CYS A 24 1.42 12.26 8.36
C CYS A 24 2.39 11.74 7.30
N SER A 25 3.19 10.74 7.67
CA SER A 25 3.80 9.89 6.65
C SER A 25 2.76 8.88 6.19
N VAL A 26 2.62 8.71 4.88
CA VAL A 26 1.76 7.68 4.30
C VAL A 26 2.57 6.67 3.52
N ASN A 27 2.12 5.43 3.48
CA ASN A 27 2.76 4.39 2.68
C ASN A 27 1.77 3.33 2.18
N GLY A 28 2.23 2.52 1.23
CA GLY A 28 1.44 1.42 0.71
C GLY A 28 2.17 0.56 -0.29
N LEU A 29 1.46 -0.43 -0.82
CA LEU A 29 1.98 -1.42 -1.76
C LEU A 29 1.53 -1.13 -3.17
N LEU A 30 2.41 -1.42 -4.12
CA LEU A 30 2.15 -1.31 -5.55
C LEU A 30 1.89 -2.70 -6.11
N LEU A 31 0.84 -2.81 -6.90
CA LEU A 31 0.34 -4.09 -7.40
C LEU A 31 0.42 -4.14 -8.92
N SER A 32 0.58 -5.35 -9.42
CA SER A 32 0.50 -5.65 -10.85
C SER A 32 -0.33 -6.90 -11.08
N SER A 33 -1.18 -6.85 -12.11
CA SER A 33 -1.80 -8.04 -12.71
C SER A 33 -0.97 -8.62 -13.86
N SER A 34 0.18 -8.02 -14.19
CA SER A 34 1.04 -8.49 -15.30
C SER A 34 1.86 -9.72 -14.89
N PRO A 35 2.06 -10.70 -15.79
CA PRO A 35 2.90 -11.86 -15.51
C PRO A 35 4.36 -11.46 -15.19
N ALA A 36 5.03 -12.30 -14.40
CA ALA A 36 6.41 -12.08 -13.99
C ALA A 36 7.37 -12.10 -15.19
N GLY A 37 8.35 -11.19 -15.22
CA GLY A 37 9.46 -11.21 -16.19
C GLY A 37 9.43 -10.14 -17.28
N GLY A 38 8.38 -9.29 -17.33
CA GLY A 38 8.27 -8.17 -18.27
C GLY A 38 8.59 -6.79 -17.66
N ALA A 39 8.25 -5.73 -18.41
CA ALA A 39 8.18 -4.37 -17.89
C ALA A 39 7.18 -4.28 -16.74
N VAL A 40 7.46 -3.43 -15.74
CA VAL A 40 6.63 -3.35 -14.53
C VAL A 40 5.47 -2.40 -14.80
N CYS A 41 4.29 -2.97 -14.95
CA CYS A 41 3.05 -2.22 -15.06
C CYS A 41 2.37 -2.20 -13.68
N VAL A 42 2.39 -1.06 -13.00
CA VAL A 42 1.69 -0.85 -11.74
C VAL A 42 0.23 -0.54 -12.05
N THR A 43 -0.61 -1.58 -11.94
CA THR A 43 -2.04 -1.54 -12.29
C THR A 43 -2.90 -1.07 -11.13
N ASP A 44 -2.44 -1.23 -9.90
CA ASP A 44 -3.16 -0.79 -8.72
C ASP A 44 -2.23 -0.51 -7.52
N CYS A 45 -2.76 0.07 -6.44
CA CYS A 45 -2.05 0.16 -5.16
C CYS A 45 -2.98 -0.07 -3.97
N VAL A 46 -2.39 -0.49 -2.85
CA VAL A 46 -3.06 -0.63 -1.55
C VAL A 46 -2.46 0.36 -0.56
N PRO A 47 -3.20 1.41 -0.18
CA PRO A 47 -2.87 2.27 0.96
C PRO A 47 -2.75 1.43 2.24
N LEU A 48 -1.57 1.44 2.87
CA LEU A 48 -1.32 0.66 4.08
C LEU A 48 -1.49 1.53 5.33
N LEU A 49 -0.56 2.45 5.58
CA LEU A 49 -0.50 3.16 6.86
C LEU A 49 -0.40 4.67 6.67
N HIS A 50 -1.05 5.40 7.58
CA HIS A 50 -0.90 6.84 7.80
C HIS A 50 -0.25 7.13 9.17
N SER A 51 0.95 6.58 9.40
CA SER A 51 1.50 6.55 10.75
C SER A 51 2.42 7.73 11.09
N HIS A 52 2.40 8.14 12.35
CA HIS A 52 3.44 8.98 12.98
C HIS A 52 4.65 8.16 13.46
N LEU A 53 4.54 6.83 13.57
CA LEU A 53 5.59 5.92 14.07
C LEU A 53 5.57 4.56 13.34
N PRO A 54 6.72 4.02 12.90
CA PRO A 54 6.75 2.72 12.22
C PRO A 54 6.41 1.57 13.19
N LEU A 55 5.18 1.06 13.13
CA LEU A 55 4.74 -0.10 13.90
C LEU A 55 4.93 -1.38 13.07
N ALA A 56 6.12 -1.98 13.20
CA ALA A 56 6.49 -3.21 12.48
C ALA A 56 5.42 -4.33 12.51
N PRO A 57 4.69 -4.59 13.62
CA PRO A 57 3.66 -5.64 13.64
C PRO A 57 2.49 -5.34 12.70
N ILE A 58 2.07 -4.07 12.61
CA ILE A 58 0.96 -3.66 11.77
C ILE A 58 1.37 -3.74 10.30
N THR A 59 2.59 -3.30 9.97
CA THR A 59 3.15 -3.43 8.62
C THR A 59 3.20 -4.89 8.18
N GLN A 60 3.70 -5.80 9.04
CA GLN A 60 3.77 -7.23 8.72
C GLN A 60 2.39 -7.82 8.47
N LEU A 61 1.41 -7.51 9.31
CA LEU A 61 0.04 -7.96 9.11
C LEU A 61 -0.53 -7.45 7.77
N GLY A 62 -0.35 -6.16 7.47
CA GLY A 62 -0.81 -5.56 6.22
C GLY A 62 -0.17 -6.23 4.99
N LEU A 63 1.15 -6.46 5.03
CA LEU A 63 1.87 -7.18 3.97
C LEU A 63 1.28 -8.58 3.75
N THR A 64 1.07 -9.36 4.82
CA THR A 64 0.51 -10.71 4.72
C THR A 64 -0.93 -10.72 4.21
N GLN A 65 -1.77 -9.79 4.69
CA GLN A 65 -3.18 -9.72 4.26
C GLN A 65 -3.29 -9.36 2.77
N VAL A 66 -2.46 -8.42 2.31
CA VAL A 66 -2.43 -8.03 0.90
C VAL A 66 -1.88 -9.16 0.03
N ASP A 67 -0.84 -9.87 0.46
CA ASP A 67 -0.28 -11.01 -0.26
C ASP A 67 -1.31 -12.13 -0.49
N VAL A 68 -2.05 -12.49 0.56
CA VAL A 68 -3.14 -13.48 0.46
C VAL A 68 -4.23 -13.02 -0.51
N TRP A 69 -4.63 -11.75 -0.44
CA TRP A 69 -5.63 -11.20 -1.34
C TRP A 69 -5.14 -11.18 -2.80
N CYS A 70 -3.89 -10.78 -3.04
CA CYS A 70 -3.27 -10.80 -4.36
C CYS A 70 -3.26 -12.21 -4.96
N ALA A 71 -2.96 -13.24 -4.17
CA ALA A 71 -3.03 -14.63 -4.62
C ALA A 71 -4.45 -15.03 -5.05
N GLN A 72 -5.49 -14.49 -4.39
CA GLN A 72 -6.90 -14.76 -4.73
C GLN A 72 -7.37 -13.98 -5.98
N THR A 73 -6.81 -12.80 -6.23
CA THR A 73 -7.21 -11.91 -7.34
C THR A 73 -6.28 -11.99 -8.56
N GLN A 74 -5.34 -12.94 -8.57
CA GLN A 74 -4.30 -13.08 -9.60
C GLN A 74 -3.47 -11.80 -9.80
N GLN A 75 -3.13 -11.15 -8.68
CA GLN A 75 -2.25 -10.00 -8.63
C GLN A 75 -0.96 -10.35 -7.89
N ARG A 76 0.00 -9.45 -7.94
CA ARG A 76 1.27 -9.56 -7.20
C ARG A 76 1.71 -8.20 -6.68
N ILE A 77 2.41 -8.22 -5.56
CA ILE A 77 3.13 -7.06 -5.04
C ILE A 77 4.37 -6.86 -5.93
N VAL A 78 4.52 -5.66 -6.48
CA VAL A 78 5.65 -5.26 -7.36
C VAL A 78 6.41 -4.06 -6.83
N GLY A 79 5.99 -3.48 -5.72
CA GLY A 79 6.70 -2.35 -5.15
C GLY A 79 6.05 -1.77 -3.91
N TYR A 80 6.65 -0.68 -3.46
CA TYR A 80 6.24 0.06 -2.27
C TYR A 80 6.25 1.54 -2.58
N TYR A 81 5.33 2.30 -1.98
CA TYR A 81 5.36 3.75 -2.03
C TYR A 81 5.39 4.36 -0.64
N GLN A 82 5.97 5.55 -0.54
CA GLN A 82 6.01 6.35 0.69
C GLN A 82 5.92 7.84 0.38
N ALA A 83 5.16 8.58 1.18
CA ALA A 83 5.29 10.02 1.33
C ALA A 83 5.74 10.33 2.76
N ASN A 84 6.73 11.22 2.90
CA ASN A 84 7.20 11.65 4.21
C ASN A 84 6.33 12.80 4.74
N ALA A 85 6.23 12.91 6.07
CA ALA A 85 5.51 14.02 6.71
C ALA A 85 6.18 15.38 6.46
N CYS A 86 7.50 15.39 6.24
CA CYS A 86 8.26 16.58 5.92
C CYS A 86 8.34 16.76 4.39
N VAL A 87 7.70 17.82 3.89
CA VAL A 87 7.62 18.12 2.44
C VAL A 87 8.97 18.35 1.75
N SER A 88 10.03 18.66 2.51
CA SER A 88 11.38 18.84 1.96
C SER A 88 12.21 17.56 1.95
N ASP A 89 11.75 16.49 2.60
CA ASP A 89 12.44 15.21 2.65
C ASP A 89 11.75 14.19 1.74
N ASN A 90 12.37 13.91 0.60
CA ASN A 90 11.88 12.94 -0.38
C ASN A 90 12.72 11.66 -0.40
N SER A 91 13.55 11.44 0.63
CA SER A 91 14.39 10.26 0.74
C SER A 91 13.63 9.07 1.35
N PRO A 92 13.85 7.83 0.86
CA PRO A 92 13.27 6.66 1.49
C PRO A 92 13.77 6.47 2.92
N THR A 93 12.86 6.12 3.82
CA THR A 93 13.25 5.76 5.19
C THR A 93 13.98 4.41 5.22
N PRO A 94 14.80 4.14 6.26
CA PRO A 94 15.40 2.81 6.44
C PRO A 94 14.36 1.67 6.50
N CYS A 95 13.14 1.96 6.98
CA CYS A 95 12.04 1.01 6.97
C CYS A 95 11.54 0.72 5.55
N ALA A 96 11.33 1.76 4.74
CA ALA A 96 10.96 1.62 3.32
C ALA A 96 11.96 0.77 2.55
N LEU A 97 13.26 1.01 2.74
CA LEU A 97 14.32 0.25 2.08
C LEU A 97 14.27 -1.23 2.45
N LYS A 98 14.06 -1.56 3.73
CA LYS A 98 13.91 -2.96 4.20
C LYS A 98 12.69 -3.65 3.59
N ILE A 99 11.55 -2.96 3.52
CA ILE A 99 10.32 -3.50 2.91
C ILE A 99 10.54 -3.71 1.41
N ALA A 100 11.12 -2.72 0.73
CA ALA A 100 11.42 -2.80 -0.68
C ALA A 100 12.42 -3.93 -1.00
N ASP A 101 13.45 -4.12 -0.18
CA ASP A 101 14.37 -5.27 -0.30
C ASP A 101 13.62 -6.60 -0.16
N LYS A 102 12.67 -6.70 0.78
CA LYS A 102 11.87 -7.91 0.97
C LYS A 102 10.98 -8.21 -0.24
N ILE A 103 10.35 -7.17 -0.83
CA ILE A 103 9.57 -7.31 -2.06
C ILE A 103 10.49 -7.73 -3.22
N ALA A 104 11.71 -7.18 -3.28
CA ALA A 104 12.66 -7.48 -4.35
C ALA A 104 13.19 -8.93 -4.31
N GLU A 105 13.12 -9.63 -3.18
CA GLU A 105 13.40 -11.08 -3.11
C GLU A 105 12.39 -11.92 -3.91
N GLN A 106 11.15 -11.43 -4.06
CA GLN A 106 10.06 -12.11 -4.79
C GLN A 106 9.77 -11.48 -6.16
N CYS A 107 10.27 -10.25 -6.39
CA CYS A 107 10.08 -9.49 -7.61
C CYS A 107 11.40 -8.82 -8.03
N ASN A 108 12.12 -9.42 -8.99
CA ASN A 108 13.40 -8.89 -9.46
C ASN A 108 13.35 -7.44 -9.97
N ASN A 109 12.18 -6.99 -10.44
CA ASN A 109 11.96 -5.63 -10.92
C ASN A 109 11.19 -4.77 -9.90
N ALA A 110 11.31 -5.05 -8.60
CA ALA A 110 10.60 -4.27 -7.58
C ALA A 110 10.95 -2.77 -7.66
N VAL A 111 9.93 -1.93 -7.46
CA VAL A 111 10.06 -0.47 -7.51
C VAL A 111 9.73 0.16 -6.17
N LEU A 112 10.41 1.27 -5.86
CA LEU A 112 10.16 2.08 -4.68
C LEU A 112 9.82 3.50 -5.12
N LEU A 113 8.60 3.95 -4.85
CA LEU A 113 8.10 5.26 -5.23
C LEU A 113 8.03 6.20 -4.03
N MET A 114 8.70 7.34 -4.11
CA MET A 114 8.59 8.42 -3.15
C MET A 114 7.66 9.49 -3.71
N ILE A 115 6.64 9.89 -2.95
CA ILE A 115 5.75 11.00 -3.31
C ILE A 115 6.34 12.29 -2.75
N ASP A 116 6.56 13.26 -3.63
CA ASP A 116 7.12 14.58 -3.30
C ASP A 116 6.01 15.53 -2.83
N GLY A 117 5.84 15.64 -1.52
CA GLY A 117 4.82 16.48 -0.90
C GLY A 117 4.92 17.97 -1.31
N GLY A 118 6.13 18.46 -1.61
CA GLY A 118 6.33 19.83 -2.10
C GLY A 118 5.78 20.08 -3.51
N LYS A 119 5.50 19.02 -4.27
CA LYS A 119 4.97 19.08 -5.64
C LYS A 119 3.53 18.57 -5.77
N MET A 120 2.85 18.26 -4.67
CA MET A 120 1.45 17.79 -4.71
C MET A 120 0.43 18.93 -4.94
N SER A 121 0.88 20.19 -5.05
CA SER A 121 0.01 21.31 -5.44
C SER A 121 -0.54 21.12 -6.86
N PRO A 122 -1.81 21.47 -7.12
CA PRO A 122 -2.44 21.38 -8.45
C PRO A 122 -1.72 22.20 -9.53
N ASP A 123 -0.89 23.16 -9.15
CA ASP A 123 -0.12 24.00 -10.08
C ASP A 123 1.04 23.25 -10.76
N TYR A 124 1.48 22.11 -10.20
CA TYR A 124 2.57 21.33 -10.78
C TYR A 124 2.11 20.49 -11.98
N ARG A 125 2.78 20.70 -13.12
CA ARG A 125 2.51 20.00 -14.38
C ARG A 125 3.22 18.65 -14.52
N VAL A 126 3.94 18.19 -13.50
CA VAL A 126 4.64 16.89 -13.51
C VAL A 126 4.18 16.03 -12.34
N PRO A 127 4.11 14.70 -12.48
CA PRO A 127 3.80 13.82 -11.37
C PRO A 127 4.75 14.05 -10.20
N PRO A 128 4.26 14.24 -8.96
CA PRO A 128 5.08 14.44 -7.77
C PRO A 128 5.64 13.10 -7.29
N ILE A 129 6.28 12.33 -8.17
CA ILE A 129 6.79 10.99 -7.87
C ILE A 129 8.26 10.90 -8.25
N VAL A 130 9.03 10.31 -7.36
CA VAL A 130 10.44 10.00 -7.51
C VAL A 130 10.61 8.49 -7.38
N MET A 131 11.27 7.85 -8.34
CA MET A 131 11.43 6.39 -8.34
C MET A 131 12.85 5.97 -7.98
N TYR A 132 12.93 4.94 -7.15
CA TYR A 132 14.14 4.22 -6.83
C TYR A 132 14.06 2.82 -7.44
N GLU A 133 15.17 2.39 -8.02
CA GLU A 133 15.35 1.02 -8.52
C GLU A 133 16.50 0.33 -7.79
N ARG A 134 16.42 -0.99 -7.66
CA ARG A 134 17.45 -1.79 -7.03
C ARG A 134 18.51 -2.21 -8.06
N LYS A 135 19.76 -1.79 -7.85
CA LYS A 135 20.95 -2.23 -8.60
C LYS A 135 21.95 -2.83 -7.64
N ASP A 136 22.36 -4.08 -7.88
CA ASP A 136 23.43 -4.76 -7.14
C ASP A 136 23.31 -4.60 -5.60
N THR A 137 22.09 -4.76 -5.08
CA THR A 137 21.70 -4.61 -3.66
C THR A 137 21.53 -3.19 -3.11
N ARG A 138 21.66 -2.13 -3.92
CA ARG A 138 21.41 -0.74 -3.51
C ARG A 138 20.23 -0.13 -4.23
N TRP A 139 19.42 0.63 -3.50
CA TRP A 139 18.34 1.43 -4.07
C TRP A 139 18.91 2.76 -4.58
N THR A 140 18.87 2.95 -5.89
CA THR A 140 19.38 4.16 -6.55
C THR A 140 18.24 4.96 -7.16
N LEU A 141 18.31 6.27 -7.01
CA LEU A 141 17.40 7.21 -7.65
C LEU A 141 17.48 7.06 -9.18
N LYS A 142 16.32 6.89 -9.82
CA LYS A 142 16.20 6.83 -11.28
C LYS A 142 15.80 8.18 -11.86
N ASP A 143 16.15 8.42 -13.12
CA ASP A 143 15.79 9.65 -13.82
C ASP A 143 14.27 9.81 -13.93
N LYS A 144 13.81 11.08 -13.87
CA LYS A 144 12.38 11.45 -13.86
C LYS A 144 11.60 10.96 -15.08
N HIS A 145 12.28 10.68 -16.20
CA HIS A 145 11.67 10.23 -17.44
C HIS A 145 11.33 8.74 -17.49
N THR A 146 11.65 7.97 -16.44
CA THR A 146 11.46 6.51 -16.49
C THR A 146 10.10 6.01 -15.96
N ILE A 147 9.31 6.87 -15.32
CA ILE A 147 7.91 6.54 -14.99
C ILE A 147 7.06 7.00 -16.16
N MET A 148 6.42 6.05 -16.83
CA MET A 148 5.46 6.32 -17.88
C MET A 148 4.06 6.42 -17.29
N LEU A 149 3.48 7.61 -17.40
CA LEU A 149 2.11 7.89 -17.01
C LEU A 149 1.42 8.51 -18.22
N ARG A 150 0.91 7.63 -19.10
CA ARG A 150 0.55 7.98 -20.50
C ARG A 150 -0.52 9.07 -20.60
N GLN A 151 -1.44 9.14 -19.64
CA GLN A 151 -2.57 10.07 -19.59
C GLN A 151 -2.48 10.97 -18.35
N TRP A 152 -1.36 11.68 -18.24
CA TRP A 152 -1.05 12.44 -17.03
C TRP A 152 -2.02 13.59 -16.77
N GLU A 153 -2.35 14.38 -17.79
CA GLU A 153 -3.26 15.52 -17.62
C GLU A 153 -4.65 15.05 -17.19
N GLU A 154 -5.17 14.01 -17.82
CA GLU A 154 -6.46 13.38 -17.48
C GLU A 154 -6.42 12.76 -16.07
N THR A 155 -5.34 12.05 -15.73
CA THR A 155 -5.17 11.47 -14.39
C THR A 155 -5.13 12.55 -13.31
N ARG A 156 -4.48 13.69 -13.58
CA ARG A 156 -4.43 14.83 -12.66
C ARG A 156 -5.80 15.47 -12.50
N GLU A 157 -6.55 15.63 -13.59
CA GLU A 157 -7.92 16.16 -13.56
C GLU A 157 -8.85 15.26 -12.74
N ILE A 158 -8.78 13.94 -12.91
CA ILE A 158 -9.56 12.97 -12.12
C ILE A 158 -9.22 13.08 -10.63
N ALA A 159 -7.93 13.16 -10.29
CA ALA A 159 -7.49 13.31 -8.92
C ALA A 159 -8.04 14.60 -8.28
N ASN A 160 -7.96 15.73 -8.99
CA ASN A 160 -8.49 17.02 -8.53
C ASN A 160 -10.02 16.99 -8.41
N GLN A 161 -10.72 16.39 -9.37
CA GLN A 161 -12.17 16.23 -9.31
C GLN A 161 -12.62 15.43 -8.08
N LEU A 162 -11.90 14.38 -7.71
CA LEU A 162 -12.17 13.58 -6.50
C LEU A 162 -11.83 14.33 -5.20
N LEU A 163 -10.88 15.28 -5.24
CA LEU A 163 -10.66 16.20 -4.13
C LEU A 163 -11.81 17.19 -3.98
N ASP A 164 -12.17 17.88 -5.06
CA ASP A 164 -13.19 18.95 -5.08
C ASP A 164 -14.58 18.44 -4.70
N SER A 165 -14.91 17.22 -5.14
CA SER A 165 -16.17 16.54 -4.80
C SER A 165 -16.22 15.95 -3.38
N GLY A 166 -15.09 15.90 -2.67
CA GLY A 166 -14.99 15.27 -1.35
C GLY A 166 -14.87 13.74 -1.37
N ASP A 167 -14.86 13.12 -2.55
CA ASP A 167 -14.80 11.67 -2.73
C ASP A 167 -13.46 11.04 -2.31
N HIS A 168 -12.42 11.85 -2.11
CA HIS A 168 -11.18 11.42 -1.48
C HIS A 168 -11.41 10.77 -0.11
N SER A 169 -12.46 11.15 0.62
CA SER A 169 -12.89 10.53 1.89
C SER A 169 -13.35 9.07 1.77
N LEU A 170 -13.64 8.59 0.55
CA LEU A 170 -13.97 7.18 0.29
C LEU A 170 -12.74 6.28 0.40
N LEU A 171 -11.53 6.83 0.31
CA LEU A 171 -10.32 6.04 0.42
C LEU A 171 -10.15 5.53 1.85
N VAL A 172 -9.93 4.22 1.96
CA VAL A 172 -9.65 3.51 3.19
C VAL A 172 -8.25 2.91 3.07
N ASP A 173 -7.36 3.29 3.98
CA ASP A 173 -6.09 2.60 4.14
C ASP A 173 -6.22 1.45 5.15
N PHE A 174 -5.21 0.57 5.16
CA PHE A 174 -5.21 -0.58 6.05
C PHE A 174 -5.27 -0.16 7.53
N ASP A 175 -4.65 0.96 7.92
CA ASP A 175 -4.70 1.44 9.30
C ASP A 175 -6.11 1.89 9.71
N SER A 176 -6.85 2.56 8.82
CA SER A 176 -8.27 2.89 9.04
C SER A 176 -9.17 1.65 9.09
N HIS A 177 -8.85 0.61 8.31
CA HIS A 177 -9.54 -0.68 8.37
C HIS A 177 -9.31 -1.40 9.71
N LEU A 178 -8.15 -1.23 10.35
CA LEU A 178 -7.93 -1.80 11.68
C LEU A 178 -8.76 -1.12 12.77
N ASP A 179 -9.09 0.16 12.59
CA ASP A 179 -9.99 0.88 13.49
C ASP A 179 -11.46 0.46 13.28
N ASP A 180 -11.84 0.14 12.03
CA ASP A 180 -13.14 -0.43 11.67
C ASP A 180 -13.02 -1.46 10.54
N ILE A 181 -13.09 -2.75 10.93
CA ILE A 181 -12.91 -3.89 10.03
C ILE A 181 -14.00 -4.01 8.96
N THR A 182 -15.09 -3.23 9.05
CA THR A 182 -16.13 -3.19 8.02
C THR A 182 -15.74 -2.33 6.82
N ARG A 183 -14.71 -1.48 6.97
CA ARG A 183 -14.24 -0.60 5.90
C ARG A 183 -13.35 -1.37 4.92
N ASP A 184 -13.61 -1.23 3.62
CA ASP A 184 -12.89 -1.97 2.57
C ASP A 184 -11.57 -1.29 2.17
N TRP A 185 -10.43 -1.84 2.62
CA TRP A 185 -9.08 -1.37 2.25
C TRP A 185 -8.70 -1.66 0.79
N THR A 186 -9.43 -2.53 0.08
CA THR A 186 -9.23 -2.76 -1.37
C THR A 186 -9.84 -1.66 -2.23
N ASN A 187 -10.68 -0.82 -1.61
CA ASN A 187 -11.25 0.39 -2.19
C ASN A 187 -12.09 0.16 -3.46
N GLN A 188 -12.85 -0.95 -3.57
CA GLN A 188 -13.56 -1.29 -4.81
C GLN A 188 -14.51 -0.19 -5.29
N LYS A 189 -15.21 0.48 -4.36
CA LYS A 189 -16.12 1.59 -4.69
C LYS A 189 -15.37 2.78 -5.30
N LEU A 190 -14.21 3.13 -4.73
CA LEU A 190 -13.36 4.20 -5.25
C LEU A 190 -12.74 3.80 -6.60
N ASN A 191 -12.30 2.54 -6.74
CA ASN A 191 -11.75 2.02 -7.99
C ASN A 191 -12.77 2.14 -9.14
N ALA A 192 -14.02 1.75 -8.90
CA ALA A 192 -15.10 1.88 -9.90
C ALA A 192 -15.34 3.34 -10.31
N LYS A 193 -15.32 4.26 -9.34
CA LYS A 193 -15.50 5.69 -9.61
C LYS A 193 -14.34 6.29 -10.41
N ILE A 194 -13.10 5.92 -10.08
CA ILE A 194 -11.93 6.33 -10.85
C ILE A 194 -12.01 5.78 -12.28
N ALA A 195 -12.42 4.51 -12.44
CA ALA A 195 -12.58 3.91 -13.76
C ALA A 195 -13.69 4.59 -14.59
N GLU A 196 -14.79 4.99 -13.97
CA GLU A 196 -15.86 5.76 -14.63
C GLU A 196 -15.34 7.12 -15.13
N LEU A 197 -14.62 7.86 -14.29
CA LEU A 197 -14.03 9.16 -14.65
C LEU A 197 -12.89 9.04 -15.69
N ALA A 198 -12.14 7.92 -15.66
CA ALA A 198 -11.09 7.63 -16.63
C ALA A 198 -11.64 7.11 -17.97
N SER A 199 -12.91 6.69 -18.01
CA SER A 199 -13.54 6.26 -19.27
C SER A 199 -13.85 7.49 -20.13
N PRO A 200 -13.50 7.49 -21.43
CA PRO A 200 -13.91 8.57 -22.32
C PRO A 200 -15.43 8.64 -22.32
N ALA A 201 -15.99 9.83 -22.12
CA ALA A 201 -17.43 10.09 -22.13
C ALA A 201 -18.07 9.70 -23.47
N ASN A 202 -18.37 8.40 -23.63
CA ASN A 202 -19.31 7.74 -24.56
C ASN A 202 -19.01 6.23 -24.59
N ALA A 203 -19.40 5.50 -23.54
CA ALA A 203 -19.60 4.06 -23.60
C ALA A 203 -20.61 3.62 -22.54
N PHE A 204 -21.86 4.07 -22.67
CA PHE A 204 -22.98 3.39 -22.01
C PHE A 204 -23.15 2.04 -22.70
N THR A 205 -22.54 0.99 -22.16
CA THR A 205 -22.97 -0.42 -22.33
C THR A 205 -22.26 -1.26 -21.28
N ALA A 206 -22.98 -1.51 -20.19
CA ALA A 206 -22.55 -2.40 -19.13
C ALA A 206 -22.49 -3.85 -19.62
N ALA A 207 -21.35 -4.50 -19.39
CA ALA A 207 -21.27 -5.95 -19.26
C ALA A 207 -20.46 -6.26 -17.99
N LEU A 208 -21.17 -6.53 -16.89
CA LEU A 208 -20.63 -7.09 -15.65
C LEU A 208 -20.31 -8.57 -15.86
N PRO A 209 -19.16 -9.10 -15.42
CA PRO A 209 -19.02 -10.53 -15.21
C PRO A 209 -19.64 -10.92 -13.85
N PRO A 210 -20.30 -12.09 -13.74
CA PRO A 210 -20.74 -12.62 -12.45
C PRO A 210 -19.58 -13.37 -11.79
N GLY A 211 -19.39 -13.18 -10.49
CA GLY A 211 -18.35 -13.89 -9.76
C GLY A 211 -18.42 -13.69 -8.25
N GLY A 212 -19.47 -14.23 -7.62
CA GLY A 212 -19.50 -14.42 -6.17
C GLY A 212 -18.43 -15.42 -5.76
N GLY A 213 -17.37 -14.95 -5.12
CA GLY A 213 -16.35 -15.77 -4.49
C GLY A 213 -16.62 -15.89 -2.98
N THR A 214 -16.89 -17.10 -2.51
CA THR A 214 -16.91 -17.43 -1.08
C THR A 214 -15.52 -17.28 -0.48
N VAL A 215 -15.38 -16.45 0.56
CA VAL A 215 -14.17 -16.29 1.36
C VAL A 215 -13.85 -17.60 2.08
N SER A 216 -12.75 -18.27 1.69
CA SER A 216 -12.25 -19.44 2.40
C SER A 216 -11.33 -19.01 3.55
N ILE A 217 -11.64 -19.44 4.77
CA ILE A 217 -10.89 -19.15 5.99
C ILE A 217 -9.65 -20.07 6.04
N VAL A 218 -8.46 -19.50 5.85
CA VAL A 218 -7.19 -20.21 6.07
C VAL A 218 -6.81 -20.12 7.55
N LYS A 219 -6.52 -21.25 8.19
CA LYS A 219 -6.06 -21.33 9.60
C LYS A 219 -4.53 -21.15 9.65
N PHE A 220 -4.06 -20.28 10.54
CA PHE A 220 -2.63 -20.10 10.85
C PHE A 220 -2.19 -20.93 12.05
N THR A 221 -0.93 -21.38 12.02
CA THR A 221 -0.28 -22.12 13.10
C THR A 221 0.92 -21.32 13.62
N TRP A 222 0.71 -20.65 14.77
CA TRP A 222 1.66 -20.06 15.73
C TRP A 222 2.24 -18.66 15.48
N ILE A 223 1.99 -17.75 16.44
CA ILE A 223 2.74 -16.49 16.66
C ILE A 223 3.03 -16.42 18.17
N SER A 224 4.28 -16.17 18.57
CA SER A 224 4.66 -15.87 19.96
C SER A 224 5.04 -14.39 20.09
N LEU A 225 4.44 -13.70 21.05
CA LEU A 225 4.76 -12.32 21.41
C LEU A 225 5.29 -12.28 22.84
N THR A 226 6.40 -11.57 23.05
CA THR A 226 7.00 -11.38 24.37
C THR A 226 6.98 -9.91 24.72
N ALA A 227 6.36 -9.55 25.84
CA ALA A 227 6.39 -8.19 26.38
C ALA A 227 6.57 -8.25 27.90
N ARG A 228 7.54 -7.48 28.43
CA ARG A 228 7.87 -7.38 29.88
C ARG A 228 8.02 -8.75 30.59
N GLY A 229 8.78 -9.67 30.02
CA GLY A 229 9.04 -10.98 30.65
C GLY A 229 7.83 -11.91 30.77
N ARG A 230 6.69 -11.54 30.16
CA ARG A 230 5.54 -12.46 29.99
C ARG A 230 5.55 -12.97 28.57
N GLN A 231 5.70 -14.28 28.44
CA GLN A 231 5.54 -15.00 27.18
C GLN A 231 4.06 -15.36 27.04
N GLN A 232 3.37 -14.76 26.06
CA GLN A 232 2.04 -15.22 25.67
C GLN A 232 2.15 -16.04 24.39
N THR A 233 1.93 -17.34 24.52
CA THR A 233 1.74 -18.26 23.40
C THR A 233 0.26 -18.26 23.05
N VAL A 234 -0.11 -17.70 21.90
CA VAL A 234 -1.51 -17.69 21.44
C VAL A 234 -1.69 -18.82 20.42
N LYS A 235 -2.41 -19.88 20.81
CA LYS A 235 -2.80 -20.97 19.92
C LYS A 235 -3.98 -20.53 19.04
N SER A 236 -3.83 -20.64 17.73
CA SER A 236 -4.90 -20.72 16.72
C SER A 236 -6.05 -19.70 16.88
N MET A 237 -5.91 -18.53 16.26
CA MET A 237 -6.98 -17.54 16.14
C MET A 237 -7.39 -17.34 14.67
N SER A 238 -8.68 -17.08 14.43
CA SER A 238 -9.17 -16.54 13.16
C SER A 238 -8.51 -15.18 12.90
N ILE A 239 -8.27 -14.82 11.63
CA ILE A 239 -7.73 -13.51 11.21
C ILE A 239 -8.48 -12.36 11.90
N ASN A 240 -9.81 -12.46 12.01
CA ASN A 240 -10.64 -11.45 12.66
C ASN A 240 -10.30 -11.28 14.15
N HIS A 241 -9.93 -12.36 14.85
CA HIS A 241 -9.54 -12.29 16.25
C HIS A 241 -8.11 -11.75 16.42
N MET A 242 -7.21 -12.00 15.46
CA MET A 242 -5.89 -11.38 15.42
C MET A 242 -5.98 -9.87 15.17
N LEU A 243 -6.84 -9.45 14.23
CA LEU A 243 -7.14 -8.05 13.95
C LEU A 243 -7.71 -7.33 15.17
N LEU A 244 -8.63 -7.96 15.90
CA LEU A 244 -9.20 -7.42 17.13
C LEU A 244 -8.17 -7.24 18.26
N GLU A 245 -7.27 -8.20 18.47
CA GLU A 245 -6.18 -8.07 19.45
C GLU A 245 -5.18 -6.99 19.04
N LEU A 246 -4.82 -6.89 17.75
CA LEU A 246 -3.93 -5.84 17.26
C LEU A 246 -4.58 -4.44 17.36
N HIS A 247 -5.87 -4.30 17.08
CA HIS A 247 -6.62 -3.06 17.32
C HIS A 247 -6.63 -2.70 18.82
N ARG A 248 -6.80 -3.69 19.70
CA ARG A 248 -6.69 -3.50 21.16
C ARG A 248 -5.28 -3.00 21.55
N MET A 249 -4.23 -3.58 20.97
CA MET A 249 -2.84 -3.18 21.18
C MET A 249 -2.57 -1.77 20.64
N LYS A 250 -3.03 -1.43 19.43
CA LYS A 250 -2.92 -0.08 18.84
C LYS A 250 -3.54 0.98 19.77
N ARG A 251 -4.75 0.71 20.29
CA ARG A 251 -5.43 1.59 21.25
C ARG A 251 -4.74 1.67 22.61
N GLN A 252 -3.95 0.67 23.00
CA GLN A 252 -3.15 0.71 24.23
C GLN A 252 -1.85 1.50 24.00
N TRP A 253 -1.24 1.35 22.83
CA TRP A 253 -0.04 2.08 22.39
C TRP A 253 -0.27 3.59 22.25
N LEU A 254 -1.37 4.01 21.63
CA LEU A 254 -1.73 5.44 21.49
C LEU A 254 -1.94 6.15 22.83
N ARG A 255 -2.11 5.40 23.94
CA ARG A 255 -2.30 5.94 25.29
C ARG A 255 -1.02 6.07 26.11
N ASP A 256 0.06 5.38 25.77
CA ASP A 256 1.33 5.45 26.50
C ASP A 256 2.57 5.20 25.59
N PRO A 257 3.06 6.26 24.91
CA PRO A 257 4.17 6.15 23.94
C PRO A 257 5.54 5.83 24.56
N ALA A 258 5.68 5.86 25.90
CA ALA A 258 6.97 5.86 26.58
C ALA A 258 7.52 4.44 26.93
N SER A 259 6.76 3.37 26.69
CA SER A 259 7.14 2.00 27.13
C SER A 259 7.77 1.12 26.03
N THR A 260 9.06 1.36 25.82
CA THR A 260 10.20 0.50 25.39
C THR A 260 10.00 -0.88 24.71
N ASN A 261 10.85 -1.11 23.68
CA ASN A 261 11.42 -2.37 23.14
C ASN A 261 10.53 -3.63 23.11
N ILE A 262 10.00 -3.93 21.93
CA ILE A 262 9.40 -5.23 21.60
C ILE A 262 10.33 -5.93 20.60
N GLU A 263 11.01 -6.99 21.03
CA GLU A 263 11.61 -7.98 20.13
C GLU A 263 10.56 -9.06 19.81
N ILE A 264 10.07 -9.07 18.57
CA ILE A 264 9.26 -10.16 18.04
C ILE A 264 10.19 -11.08 17.24
N GLN A 265 10.64 -12.18 17.86
CA GLN A 265 11.19 -13.31 17.10
C GLN A 265 10.03 -14.07 16.46
N CYS A 266 9.74 -13.74 15.19
CA CYS A 266 8.88 -14.57 14.37
C CYS A 266 9.74 -15.69 13.77
N LEU A 267 9.64 -16.90 14.32
CA LEU A 267 10.10 -18.11 13.61
C LEU A 267 9.06 -18.41 12.53
N THR A 268 9.17 -17.74 11.39
CA THR A 268 8.50 -18.19 10.18
C THR A 268 9.45 -19.07 9.41
N ASP A 269 9.23 -20.37 9.50
CA ASP A 269 9.64 -21.29 8.44
C ASP A 269 8.77 -20.95 7.21
N MET A 270 9.16 -19.91 6.47
CA MET A 270 8.55 -19.54 5.21
C MET A 270 8.94 -20.58 4.16
N THR A 271 8.26 -21.71 4.12
CA THR A 271 8.11 -22.42 2.85
C THR A 271 6.92 -21.81 2.12
N LEU A 272 7.20 -20.69 1.45
CA LEU A 272 6.38 -20.17 0.35
C LEU A 272 6.41 -21.23 -0.76
N ARG A 273 5.26 -21.86 -1.03
CA ARG A 273 5.06 -22.67 -2.25
C ARG A 273 4.24 -21.86 -3.24
#